data_AF-S3P430-F1
#
_entry.id   AF-S3P430-F1
#
_cell.length_a   1.000
_cell.length_b   1.000
_cell.length_c   1.000
_cell.angle_alpha   90.00
_cell.angle_beta   90.00
_cell.angle_gamma   90.00
#
_symmetry.space_group_name_H-M   'P 1'
#
loop_
_entity.id
_entity.type
_entity.pdbx_description
1 polymer ?
#
loop_
_entity_poly.entity_id
_entity_poly.type
_entity_poly.pdbx_seq_one_letter_code
_entity_poly.pdbx_strand_id
1 'polypeptide(L)'
;MQEFIEEQKLLCEEFDSAYIKVNADDEVAIAVQTLDREPIVGIRKKVEAGSKVAWYIYGGELDEGEENLFEIVTITQLLEIFPDVMPYLALEEGFRFMIDQDDYEDVWKADS
;
A
#
# COMPACT_ATOMS: atom_id res chain seq x y z
N MET A 1 -9.32 12.45 -0.27
CA MET A 1 -9.78 11.27 0.51
C MET A 1 -11.18 10.80 0.10
N GLN A 2 -12.21 11.65 0.01
CA GLN A 2 -13.53 11.20 -0.48
C GLN A 2 -13.48 10.69 -1.93
N GLU A 3 -12.56 11.23 -2.73
CA GLU A 3 -12.38 10.90 -4.15
C GLU A 3 -12.03 9.43 -4.37
N PHE A 4 -11.24 8.81 -3.48
CA PHE A 4 -10.79 7.43 -3.63
C PHE A 4 -11.75 6.39 -3.04
N ILE A 5 -12.82 6.79 -2.33
CA ILE A 5 -13.70 5.83 -1.64
C ILE A 5 -14.43 4.93 -2.63
N GLU A 6 -14.82 5.47 -3.78
CA GLU A 6 -15.50 4.70 -4.82
C GLU A 6 -14.54 3.70 -5.47
N GLU A 7 -13.36 4.16 -5.88
CA GLU A 7 -12.29 3.32 -6.44
C GLU A 7 -11.86 2.21 -5.48
N GLN A 8 -11.67 2.54 -4.21
CA GLN A 8 -11.34 1.56 -3.17
C GLN A 8 -12.39 0.46 -3.03
N LYS A 9 -13.67 0.82 -3.11
CA LYS A 9 -14.76 -0.16 -3.02
C LYS A 9 -14.85 -1.03 -4.26
N LEU A 10 -14.70 -0.43 -5.44
CA LEU A 10 -14.71 -1.15 -6.71
C LEU A 10 -13.57 -2.17 -6.76
N LEU A 11 -12.36 -1.74 -6.39
CA LEU A 11 -11.19 -2.61 -6.32
C LEU A 11 -11.39 -3.75 -5.30
N CYS A 12 -11.94 -3.44 -4.11
CA CYS A 12 -12.25 -4.49 -3.13
C CYS A 12 -13.25 -5.51 -3.68
N GLU A 13 -14.27 -5.08 -4.42
CA GLU A 13 -15.25 -5.97 -5.06
C GLU A 13 -14.61 -6.82 -6.18
N GLU A 14 -13.75 -6.21 -7.00
CA GLU A 14 -13.05 -6.87 -8.10
C GLU A 14 -12.18 -8.04 -7.62
N PHE A 15 -11.50 -7.86 -6.49
CA PHE A 15 -10.55 -8.84 -5.94
C PHE A 15 -11.14 -9.70 -4.80
N ASP A 16 -12.46 -9.69 -4.59
CA ASP A 16 -13.15 -10.42 -3.50
C ASP A 16 -12.55 -10.12 -2.11
N SER A 17 -12.18 -8.87 -1.88
CA SER A 17 -11.63 -8.36 -0.62
C SER A 17 -12.72 -7.76 0.25
N ALA A 18 -12.63 -7.97 1.57
CA ALA A 18 -13.36 -7.13 2.50
C ALA A 18 -12.89 -5.66 2.38
N TYR A 19 -13.84 -4.72 2.32
CA TYR A 19 -13.53 -3.29 2.35
C TYR A 19 -13.12 -2.85 3.76
N ILE A 20 -11.86 -2.41 3.90
CA ILE A 20 -11.36 -1.80 5.13
C ILE A 20 -11.30 -0.29 4.96
N LYS A 21 -12.07 0.43 5.77
CA LYS A 21 -12.08 1.90 5.73
C LYS A 21 -10.70 2.46 6.06
N VAL A 22 -10.20 3.31 5.16
CA VAL A 22 -8.98 4.10 5.34
C VAL A 22 -9.32 5.46 5.94
N ASN A 23 -8.59 5.87 6.98
CA ASN A 23 -8.67 7.18 7.61
C ASN A 23 -7.40 7.99 7.34
N ALA A 24 -7.52 9.32 7.37
CA ALA A 24 -6.43 10.25 7.09
C ALA A 24 -5.22 10.09 8.03
N ASP A 25 -5.47 9.64 9.26
CA ASP A 25 -4.48 9.44 10.33
C ASP A 25 -3.96 7.98 10.42
N ASP A 26 -4.42 7.09 9.54
CA ASP A 26 -3.89 5.71 9.50
C ASP A 26 -2.41 5.77 9.04
N GLU A 27 -1.61 4.82 9.52
CA GLU A 27 -0.16 4.81 9.33
C GLU A 27 0.27 3.74 8.32
N VAL A 28 1.23 4.11 7.48
CA VAL A 28 1.86 3.23 6.48
C VAL A 28 3.37 3.37 6.57
N ALA A 29 4.09 2.28 6.33
CA ALA A 29 5.53 2.31 6.15
C ALA A 29 5.84 2.44 4.66
N ILE A 30 6.62 3.44 4.28
CA ILE A 30 7.01 3.67 2.89
C ILE A 30 8.51 3.90 2.78
N ALA A 31 9.15 3.31 1.78
CA ALA A 31 10.55 3.56 1.44
C ALA A 31 10.63 4.61 0.31
N VAL A 32 10.44 5.90 0.65
CA VAL A 32 10.32 7.01 -0.32
C VAL A 32 11.51 7.06 -1.29
N GLN A 33 12.71 6.74 -0.81
CA GLN A 33 13.95 6.72 -1.60
C GLN A 33 14.02 5.62 -2.66
N THR A 34 13.02 4.73 -2.71
CA THR A 34 12.95 3.63 -3.69
C THR A 34 11.84 3.84 -4.71
N LEU A 35 11.06 4.92 -4.63
CA LEU A 35 9.91 5.15 -5.51
C LEU A 35 10.30 5.46 -6.97
N ASP A 36 11.58 5.68 -7.27
CA ASP A 36 12.11 5.75 -8.64
C ASP A 36 12.45 4.38 -9.23
N ARG A 37 12.38 3.31 -8.43
CA ARG A 37 12.63 1.93 -8.84
C ARG A 37 11.31 1.25 -9.20
N GLU A 38 11.36 0.33 -10.15
CA GLU A 38 10.19 -0.41 -10.61
C GLU A 38 10.31 -1.91 -10.35
N PRO A 39 9.18 -2.61 -10.10
CA PRO A 39 7.84 -2.06 -9.92
C PRO A 39 7.63 -1.49 -8.50
N ILE A 40 6.61 -0.66 -8.29
CA ILE A 40 6.17 -0.27 -6.94
C ILE A 40 5.34 -1.40 -6.36
N VAL A 41 5.75 -1.88 -5.19
CA VAL A 41 5.15 -3.00 -4.48
C VAL A 41 4.53 -2.51 -3.18
N GLY A 42 3.30 -2.94 -2.93
CA GLY A 42 2.63 -2.78 -1.64
C GLY A 42 2.29 -4.11 -1.01
N ILE A 43 2.55 -4.24 0.29
CA ILE A 43 2.22 -5.45 1.06
C ILE A 43 1.39 -5.06 2.28
N ARG A 44 0.18 -5.61 2.39
CA ARG A 44 -0.66 -5.46 3.58
C ARG A 44 -0.44 -6.60 4.55
N LYS A 45 0.21 -6.30 5.67
CA LYS A 45 0.47 -7.26 6.74
C LYS A 45 -0.59 -7.16 7.83
N LYS A 46 -0.66 -8.22 8.62
CA LYS A 46 -1.40 -8.22 9.88
C LYS A 46 -0.81 -7.18 10.82
N VAL A 47 -1.68 -6.33 11.36
CA VAL A 47 -1.27 -5.36 12.38
C VAL A 47 -1.02 -6.11 13.70
N GLU A 48 0.24 -6.15 14.13
CA GLU A 48 0.63 -6.75 15.41
C GLU A 48 0.26 -5.85 16.60
N ALA A 49 0.18 -6.45 17.79
CA ALA A 49 -0.15 -5.73 19.01
C ALA A 49 0.87 -4.62 19.29
N GLY A 50 0.42 -3.37 19.26
CA GLY A 50 1.25 -2.18 19.48
C GLY A 50 1.76 -1.50 18.21
N SER A 51 1.52 -2.08 17.03
CA SER A 51 1.69 -1.41 15.74
C SER A 51 0.35 -0.85 15.26
N LYS A 52 0.42 0.15 14.38
CA LYS A 52 -0.71 0.64 13.57
C LYS A 52 -0.43 0.54 12.08
N VAL A 53 0.78 0.16 11.69
CA VAL A 53 1.22 0.06 10.31
C VAL A 53 0.67 -1.22 9.71
N ALA A 54 -0.22 -1.06 8.73
CA ALA A 54 -0.78 -2.18 7.97
C ALA A 54 -0.10 -2.37 6.61
N TRP A 55 0.36 -1.28 5.99
CA TRP A 55 0.94 -1.28 4.65
C TRP A 55 2.44 -1.02 4.67
N TYR A 56 3.16 -1.74 3.82
CA TYR A 56 4.57 -1.54 3.50
C TYR A 56 4.69 -1.29 2.01
N ILE A 57 5.22 -0.13 1.61
CA ILE A 57 5.29 0.32 0.21
C ILE A 57 6.74 0.65 -0.15
N TYR A 58 7.22 0.13 -1.27
CA TYR A 58 8.59 0.33 -1.74
C TYR A 58 8.66 0.08 -3.26
N GLY A 59 9.70 0.57 -3.92
CA GLY A 59 9.95 0.30 -5.34
C GLY A 59 11.08 -0.69 -5.56
N GLY A 60 10.93 -1.50 -6.61
CA GLY A 60 11.86 -2.56 -7.00
C GLY A 60 12.00 -3.66 -5.95
N GLU A 61 13.17 -4.30 -5.95
CA GLU A 61 13.57 -5.23 -4.91
C GLU A 61 14.34 -4.48 -3.81
N LEU A 62 14.10 -4.86 -2.55
CA LEU A 62 14.88 -4.36 -1.42
C LEU A 62 16.09 -5.26 -1.20
N ASP A 63 17.28 -4.68 -1.23
CA ASP A 63 18.53 -5.39 -0.94
C ASP A 63 18.70 -5.65 0.58
N GLU A 64 19.58 -6.59 0.93
CA GLU A 64 19.98 -6.81 2.32
C GLU A 64 20.52 -5.51 2.94
N GLY A 65 19.86 -5.03 4.01
CA GLY A 65 20.23 -3.81 4.73
C GLY A 65 19.39 -2.57 4.37
N GLU A 66 18.55 -2.62 3.33
CA GLU A 66 17.62 -1.54 2.96
C GLU A 66 16.38 -1.47 3.85
N GLU A 67 16.27 -2.34 4.86
CA GLU A 67 15.18 -2.35 5.85
C GLU A 67 15.02 -1.02 6.60
N ASN A 68 16.11 -0.26 6.70
CA ASN A 68 16.15 1.05 7.38
C ASN A 68 15.62 2.20 6.52
N LEU A 69 15.24 1.95 5.26
CA LEU A 69 14.70 2.97 4.36
C LEU A 69 13.22 3.28 4.60
N PHE A 70 12.51 2.43 5.35
CA PHE A 70 11.12 2.64 5.67
C PHE A 70 10.93 3.78 6.68
N GLU A 71 10.11 4.75 6.30
CA GLU A 71 9.58 5.77 7.19
C GLU A 71 8.07 5.56 7.40
N ILE A 72 7.59 5.87 8.60
CA ILE A 72 6.16 5.82 8.91
C ILE A 72 5.56 7.17 8.58
N VAL A 73 4.56 7.17 7.70
CA VAL A 73 3.80 8.36 7.32
C VAL A 73 2.30 8.10 7.50
N THR A 74 1.54 9.17 7.68
CA THR A 74 0.08 9.09 7.66
C THR A 74 -0.45 9.00 6.24
N ILE A 75 -1.68 8.52 6.04
CA ILE A 75 -2.36 8.53 4.73
C ILE A 75 -2.39 9.93 4.12
N THR A 76 -2.57 10.97 4.95
CA THR A 76 -2.53 12.37 4.48
C THR A 76 -1.17 12.70 3.85
N GLN A 77 -0.07 12.33 4.50
CA GLN A 77 1.27 12.55 3.97
C GLN A 77 1.55 11.66 2.76
N LEU A 78 1.11 10.40 2.78
CA LEU A 78 1.24 9.50 1.64
C LEU A 78 0.56 10.06 0.40
N LEU A 79 -0.61 10.69 0.54
CA LEU A 79 -1.31 11.33 -0.57
C LEU A 79 -0.49 12.49 -1.19
N GLU A 80 0.31 13.19 -0.39
CA GLU A 80 1.21 14.25 -0.88
C GLU A 80 2.47 13.68 -1.55
N ILE A 81 2.93 12.50 -1.13
CA ILE A 81 4.16 11.86 -1.61
C ILE A 81 3.90 11.01 -2.85
N PHE A 82 2.91 10.12 -2.79
CA PHE A 82 2.61 9.11 -3.80
C PHE A 82 1.12 8.73 -3.77
N PRO A 83 0.25 9.50 -4.44
CA PRO A 83 -1.21 9.29 -4.42
C PRO A 83 -1.67 8.05 -5.18
N ASP A 84 -0.86 7.53 -6.11
CA ASP A 84 -1.26 6.45 -7.03
C ASP A 84 -1.61 5.15 -6.30
N VAL A 85 -1.13 4.96 -5.07
CA VAL A 85 -1.42 3.78 -4.25
C VAL A 85 -2.73 3.85 -3.46
N MET A 86 -3.41 5.00 -3.44
CA MET A 86 -4.62 5.20 -2.64
C MET A 86 -5.74 4.19 -2.90
N PRO A 87 -6.01 3.74 -4.15
CA PRO A 87 -7.06 2.76 -4.44
C PRO A 87 -6.86 1.43 -3.72
N TYR A 88 -5.61 0.98 -3.53
CA TYR A 88 -5.31 -0.33 -2.95
C TYR A 88 -5.42 -0.37 -1.43
N LEU A 89 -5.35 0.78 -0.74
CA LEU A 89 -5.17 0.80 0.72
C LEU A 89 -6.37 0.26 1.51
N ALA A 90 -7.52 0.10 0.87
CA ALA A 90 -8.72 -0.48 1.47
C ALA A 90 -8.77 -2.01 1.45
N LEU A 91 -7.94 -2.70 0.65
CA LEU A 91 -7.92 -4.16 0.53
C LEU A 91 -7.58 -4.84 1.85
N GLU A 92 -8.19 -5.95 2.22
CA GLU A 92 -7.97 -6.59 3.53
C GLU A 92 -6.54 -7.17 3.74
N GLU A 93 -6.27 -7.62 4.96
CA GLU A 93 -5.00 -8.28 5.30
C GLU A 93 -4.62 -9.41 4.32
N GLY A 94 -3.32 -9.51 4.01
CA GLY A 94 -2.77 -10.53 3.11
C GLY A 94 -2.71 -10.12 1.64
N PHE A 95 -3.39 -9.03 1.28
CA PHE A 95 -3.29 -8.47 -0.07
C PHE A 95 -1.95 -7.80 -0.36
N ARG A 96 -1.58 -7.87 -1.63
CA ARG A 96 -0.42 -7.23 -2.22
C ARG A 96 -0.84 -6.57 -3.53
N PHE A 97 -0.11 -5.54 -3.90
CA PHE A 97 -0.20 -4.96 -5.23
C PHE A 97 1.20 -4.74 -5.81
N MET A 98 1.27 -4.68 -7.13
CA MET A 98 2.42 -4.33 -7.92
C MET A 98 1.96 -3.42 -9.06
N ILE A 99 2.54 -2.23 -9.16
CA ILE A 99 2.28 -1.28 -10.24
C ILE A 99 3.58 -0.80 -10.86
N ASP A 100 3.59 -0.53 -12.16
CA ASP A 100 4.73 0.09 -12.86
C ASP A 100 4.31 1.32 -13.68
N GLN A 101 5.26 1.94 -14.37
CA GLN A 101 5.01 3.13 -15.20
C GLN A 101 4.40 2.82 -16.58
N ASP A 102 4.33 1.55 -16.98
CA ASP A 102 3.74 1.09 -18.25
C ASP A 102 2.24 0.72 -18.07
N ASP A 103 1.58 1.25 -17.03
CA ASP A 103 0.20 0.95 -16.63
C ASP A 103 -0.03 -0.55 -16.33
N TYR A 104 1.02 -1.31 -16.01
CA TYR A 104 0.84 -2.66 -15.48
C TYR A 104 0.36 -2.58 -14.03
N GLU A 105 -0.69 -3.33 -13.73
CA GLU A 105 -1.21 -3.51 -12.38
C GLU A 105 -1.44 -4.99 -12.13
N ASP A 106 -0.97 -5.47 -10.98
CA ASP A 106 -1.31 -6.79 -10.45
C ASP A 106 -1.66 -6.68 -8.97
N VAL A 107 -2.77 -7.29 -8.57
CA VAL A 107 -3.28 -7.29 -7.19
C VAL A 107 -3.66 -8.72 -6.83
N TRP A 108 -3.14 -9.22 -5.73
CA TRP A 108 -3.38 -10.59 -5.32
C TRP A 108 -3.34 -10.75 -3.80
N LYS A 109 -4.04 -11.77 -3.31
CA LYS A 109 -3.96 -12.21 -1.91
C LYS A 109 -2.87 -13.27 -1.81
N ALA A 110 -1.84 -13.03 -0.99
CA ALA A 110 -0.86 -14.07 -0.71
C ALA A 110 -1.46 -15.09 0.26
N ASP A 111 -1.46 -16.36 -0.13
CA ASP A 111 -1.77 -17.46 0.80
C ASP A 111 -0.81 -17.37 1.99
N SER A 112 -1.41 -17.39 3.19
CA SER A 112 -0.70 -17.27 4.46
C SER A 112 -0.09 -18.59 4.92
#